data_AF-A0A1R2CYZ0-F1
#
_entry.id   AF-A0A1R2CYZ0-F1
#
_cell.length_a   1.000
_cell.length_b   1.000
_cell.length_c   1.000
_cell.angle_alpha   90.00
_cell.angle_beta   90.00
_cell.angle_gamma   90.00
#
_symmetry.space_group_name_H-M   'P 1'
#
loop_
_entity.id
_entity.type
_entity.pdbx_description
1 polymer ?
#
loop_
_entity_poly.entity_id
_entity_poly.type
_entity_poly.pdbx_seq_one_letter_code
_entity_poly.pdbx_strand_id
1 'polypeptide(L)'
;MENVIRKFEWETKWLKGEEYYYILKNLDQYSNYFNMPKYGKKSHPMNIYLTPSNGVIYFLQGQSIENDFGFPRVEIKKLYKWKKMNFTTVLPKKKPLVRYLVASATKVQEKGKPSFRMHVVSLNEAGINPYILCHIRQLNVEYLDEPLPKRPKLEAMSPVSKSLFFLLDAANRIISPVKDVNKENDYVQMFKDSKVDKFPALSTHFKPLFVLSKQISN
;
A
#
# COMPACT_ATOMS: atom_id res chain seq x y z
N MET A 1 36.55 -18.41 2.90
CA MET A 1 36.02 -17.27 2.12
C MET A 1 35.11 -16.48 3.05
N GLU A 2 35.52 -15.27 3.44
CA GLU A 2 34.62 -14.37 4.15
C GLU A 2 33.45 -14.03 3.23
N ASN A 3 32.24 -14.46 3.58
CA ASN A 3 31.04 -14.07 2.86
C ASN A 3 30.83 -12.58 3.11
N VAL A 4 31.20 -11.75 2.14
CA VAL A 4 30.96 -10.31 2.19
C VAL A 4 29.46 -10.06 2.24
N ILE A 5 28.97 -9.60 3.39
CA ILE A 5 27.55 -9.27 3.55
C ILE A 5 27.24 -7.98 2.79
N ARG A 6 26.29 -8.05 1.85
CA ARG A 6 25.87 -6.88 1.07
C ARG A 6 25.17 -5.85 1.98
N LYS A 7 25.59 -4.58 1.94
CA LYS A 7 24.84 -3.48 2.56
C LYS A 7 23.79 -2.95 1.59
N PHE A 8 22.56 -2.73 2.05
CA PHE A 8 21.50 -2.03 1.31
C PHE A 8 21.25 -0.65 1.93
N GLU A 9 20.60 0.23 1.19
CA GLU A 9 20.31 1.62 1.61
C GLU A 9 18.97 1.72 2.36
N TRP A 10 18.74 0.88 3.38
CA TRP A 10 17.47 0.89 4.12
C TRP A 10 17.21 2.20 4.87
N GLU A 11 18.26 2.97 5.15
CA GLU A 11 18.15 4.26 5.85
C GLU A 11 17.41 5.31 5.01
N THR A 12 17.55 5.24 3.68
CA THR A 12 17.08 6.29 2.75
C THR A 12 15.93 5.86 1.85
N LYS A 13 15.73 4.55 1.64
CA LYS A 13 14.65 4.04 0.78
C LYS A 13 13.93 2.82 1.37
N TRP A 14 12.73 2.58 0.87
CA TRP A 14 12.08 1.29 1.07
C TRP A 14 12.81 0.22 0.28
N LEU A 15 13.10 -0.91 0.93
CA LEU A 15 13.70 -2.06 0.28
C LEU A 15 12.68 -2.77 -0.64
N LYS A 16 13.21 -3.43 -1.68
CA LYS A 16 12.47 -4.32 -2.57
C LYS A 16 12.23 -5.68 -1.91
N GLY A 17 11.32 -6.48 -2.48
CA GLY A 17 10.99 -7.81 -1.96
C GLY A 17 12.21 -8.73 -1.89
N GLU A 18 13.07 -8.68 -2.91
CA GLU A 18 14.31 -9.45 -3.00
C GLU A 18 15.35 -9.01 -1.96
N GLU A 19 15.42 -7.72 -1.65
CA GLU A 19 16.33 -7.17 -0.64
C GLU A 19 15.88 -7.59 0.75
N TYR A 20 14.57 -7.51 1.06
CA TYR A 20 14.03 -8.05 2.30
C TYR A 20 14.27 -9.56 2.44
N TYR A 21 14.06 -10.31 1.36
CA TYR A 21 14.34 -11.74 1.32
C TYR A 21 15.79 -12.04 1.67
N TYR A 22 16.74 -11.30 1.06
CA TYR A 22 18.16 -11.47 1.33
C TYR A 22 18.51 -11.21 2.79
N ILE A 23 17.99 -10.13 3.38
CA ILE A 23 18.23 -9.82 4.80
C ILE A 23 17.66 -10.94 5.69
N LEU A 24 16.42 -11.38 5.43
CA LEU A 24 15.77 -12.44 6.21
C LEU A 24 16.51 -13.79 6.09
N LYS A 25 17.03 -14.16 4.91
CA LYS A 25 17.81 -15.41 4.77
C LYS A 25 19.17 -15.35 5.47
N ASN A 26 19.72 -14.15 5.67
CA ASN A 26 21.03 -13.94 6.30
C ASN A 26 20.91 -13.23 7.66
N LEU A 27 19.79 -13.43 8.38
CA LEU A 27 19.42 -12.59 9.53
C LEU A 27 20.51 -12.52 10.61
N ASP A 28 21.19 -13.63 10.90
CA ASP A 28 22.18 -13.67 11.98
C ASP A 28 23.43 -12.88 11.59
N GLN A 29 23.84 -12.95 10.32
CA GLN A 29 24.94 -12.11 9.82
C GLN A 29 24.56 -10.63 9.87
N TYR A 30 23.33 -10.27 9.50
CA TYR A 30 22.85 -8.89 9.59
C TYR A 30 22.73 -8.40 11.04
N SER A 31 22.23 -9.25 11.93
CA SER A 31 22.12 -8.97 13.36
C SER A 31 23.49 -8.69 13.96
N ASN A 32 24.49 -9.51 13.64
CA ASN A 32 25.84 -9.37 14.16
C ASN A 32 26.60 -8.18 13.54
N TYR A 33 26.56 -8.05 12.21
CA TYR A 33 27.38 -7.07 11.49
C TYR A 33 26.82 -5.64 11.54
N PHE A 34 25.50 -5.48 11.46
CA PHE A 34 24.82 -4.18 11.48
C PHE A 34 24.14 -3.88 12.82
N ASN A 35 24.36 -4.71 13.85
CA ASN A 35 23.75 -4.59 15.16
C ASN A 35 22.20 -4.50 15.11
N MET A 36 21.58 -5.28 14.21
CA MET A 36 20.12 -5.32 14.10
C MET A 36 19.53 -6.20 15.21
N PRO A 37 18.75 -5.63 16.14
CA PRO A 37 18.30 -6.37 17.32
C PRO A 37 17.22 -7.40 16.98
N LYS A 38 17.21 -8.50 17.75
CA LYS A 38 16.19 -9.55 17.71
C LYS A 38 15.34 -9.47 18.98
N TYR A 39 14.03 -9.51 18.82
CA TYR A 39 13.08 -9.50 19.92
C TYR A 39 12.24 -10.77 19.93
N GLY A 40 11.81 -11.18 21.12
CA GLY A 40 10.92 -12.32 21.32
C GLY A 40 9.51 -12.08 20.77
N LYS A 41 8.66 -13.11 20.86
CA LYS A 41 7.30 -13.08 20.33
C LYS A 41 6.50 -11.90 20.89
N LYS A 42 5.89 -11.10 20.00
CA LYS A 42 5.10 -9.91 20.34
C LYS A 42 5.83 -8.89 21.23
N SER A 43 7.16 -8.88 21.24
CA SER A 43 7.97 -7.91 21.97
C SER A 43 8.57 -6.90 21.00
N HIS A 44 8.19 -5.63 21.12
CA HIS A 44 8.72 -4.56 20.28
C HIS A 44 9.68 -3.67 21.07
N PRO A 45 10.68 -3.06 20.43
CA PRO A 45 11.53 -2.11 21.13
C PRO A 45 10.72 -0.90 21.61
N MET A 46 10.99 -0.45 22.84
CA MET A 46 10.21 0.60 23.48
C MET A 46 10.22 1.91 22.69
N ASN A 47 11.32 2.19 21.98
CA ASN A 47 11.49 3.38 21.17
C ASN A 47 10.39 3.52 20.10
N ILE A 48 9.76 2.45 19.60
CA ILE A 48 8.69 2.60 18.59
C ILE A 48 7.48 3.37 19.16
N TYR A 49 7.27 3.34 20.47
CA TYR A 49 6.16 4.02 21.13
C TYR A 49 6.51 5.42 21.62
N LEU A 50 7.80 5.73 21.78
CA LEU A 50 8.28 6.96 22.40
C LEU A 50 8.97 7.86 21.36
N THR A 51 9.99 7.33 20.69
CA THR A 51 10.90 8.05 19.79
C THR A 51 11.31 7.17 18.60
N PRO A 52 10.35 6.75 17.74
CA PRO A 52 10.68 5.95 16.56
C PRO A 52 11.67 6.71 15.66
N SER A 53 12.62 5.99 15.08
CA SER A 53 13.67 6.56 14.24
C SER A 53 13.55 6.07 12.80
N ASN A 54 13.93 6.92 11.85
CA ASN A 54 13.95 6.58 10.43
C ASN A 54 15.04 5.54 10.13
N GLY A 55 14.76 4.58 9.24
CA GLY A 55 15.74 3.62 8.74
C GLY A 55 16.02 2.45 9.69
N VAL A 56 15.25 2.30 10.76
CA VAL A 56 15.49 1.24 11.74
C VAL A 56 14.96 -0.09 11.21
N ILE A 57 15.82 -1.11 11.26
CA ILE A 57 15.44 -2.51 11.03
C ILE A 57 15.65 -3.30 12.33
N TYR A 58 14.68 -4.13 12.67
CA TYR A 58 14.80 -5.13 13.73
C TYR A 58 14.03 -6.40 13.38
N PHE A 59 14.30 -7.48 14.10
CA PHE A 59 13.63 -8.77 13.92
C PHE A 59 12.73 -9.09 15.10
N LEU A 60 11.56 -9.65 14.82
CA LEU A 60 10.58 -10.11 15.80
C LEU A 60 10.38 -11.61 15.63
N GLN A 61 10.48 -12.39 16.69
CA GLN A 61 10.19 -13.81 16.63
C GLN A 61 8.72 -14.05 16.26
N GLY A 62 8.48 -14.79 15.17
CA GLY A 62 7.16 -15.09 14.60
C GLY A 62 7.30 -15.72 13.22
N GLN A 63 6.35 -16.58 12.85
CA GLN A 63 6.35 -17.25 11.54
C GLN A 63 5.38 -16.58 10.56
N SER A 64 4.23 -16.11 11.05
CA SER A 64 3.19 -15.48 10.24
C SER A 64 2.94 -14.04 10.66
N ILE A 65 2.90 -13.13 9.69
CA ILE A 65 2.57 -11.72 9.91
C ILE A 65 1.12 -11.57 10.35
N GLU A 66 0.23 -12.44 9.87
CA GLU A 66 -1.19 -12.44 10.21
C GLU A 66 -1.38 -12.74 11.70
N ASN A 67 -0.72 -13.79 12.20
CA ASN A 67 -0.99 -14.38 13.52
C ASN A 67 0.00 -13.93 14.61
N ASP A 68 1.29 -13.81 14.27
CA ASP A 68 2.34 -13.56 15.26
C ASP A 68 2.69 -12.09 15.40
N PHE A 69 2.44 -11.28 14.37
CA PHE A 69 2.70 -9.83 14.42
C PHE A 69 1.49 -9.04 14.92
N GLY A 70 1.74 -8.22 15.95
CA GLY A 70 0.81 -7.22 16.46
C GLY A 70 1.45 -6.40 17.56
N PHE A 71 0.90 -5.22 17.82
CA PHE A 71 1.42 -4.31 18.83
C PHE A 71 0.83 -4.66 20.21
N PRO A 72 1.63 -5.15 21.17
CA PRO A 72 1.14 -5.47 22.51
C PRO A 72 0.60 -4.23 23.24
N ARG A 73 -0.26 -4.49 24.23
CA ARG A 73 -0.59 -3.49 25.25
C ARG A 73 0.65 -3.31 26.11
N VAL A 74 1.02 -2.06 26.37
CA VAL A 74 2.17 -1.70 27.21
C VAL A 74 1.74 -0.61 28.18
N GLU A 75 2.23 -0.68 29.41
CA GLU A 75 1.87 0.19 30.55
C GLU A 75 2.66 1.50 30.55
N ILE A 76 2.96 2.03 29.38
CA ILE A 76 3.64 3.31 29.22
C ILE A 76 2.74 4.33 28.54
N LYS A 77 2.92 5.61 28.86
CA LYS A 77 2.26 6.70 28.15
C LYS A 77 2.88 6.85 26.75
N LYS A 78 2.27 6.17 25.78
CA LYS A 78 2.72 6.17 24.38
C LYS A 78 2.66 7.58 23.79
N LEU A 79 3.76 7.99 23.13
CA LEU A 79 3.79 9.20 22.31
C LEU A 79 3.35 8.89 20.87
N TYR A 80 3.55 7.64 20.43
CA TYR A 80 3.13 7.15 19.11
C TYR A 80 2.21 5.92 19.24
N LYS A 81 1.11 5.92 18.48
CA LYS A 81 0.18 4.80 18.36
C LYS A 81 0.35 4.15 17.00
N TRP A 82 0.65 2.87 17.00
CA TRP A 82 0.79 2.07 15.79
C TRP A 82 -0.53 1.37 15.43
N LYS A 83 -0.86 1.39 14.14
CA LYS A 83 -2.00 0.68 13.56
C LYS A 83 -1.52 -0.27 12.46
N LYS A 84 -1.81 -1.56 12.62
CA LYS A 84 -1.63 -2.61 11.61
C LYS A 84 -2.67 -2.41 10.50
N MET A 85 -2.27 -2.43 9.23
CA MET A 85 -3.21 -2.42 8.09
C MET A 85 -3.69 -3.85 7.81
N ASN A 86 -4.89 -4.01 7.28
CA ASN A 86 -5.53 -5.32 7.08
C ASN A 86 -5.10 -6.05 5.78
N PHE A 87 -4.14 -5.50 5.04
CA PHE A 87 -3.75 -6.05 3.74
C PHE A 87 -2.31 -6.56 3.78
N THR A 88 -2.16 -7.87 3.57
CA THR A 88 -0.87 -8.50 3.28
C THR A 88 -0.68 -8.52 1.77
N THR A 89 0.52 -8.17 1.31
CA THR A 89 0.93 -8.23 -0.08
C THR A 89 2.06 -9.23 -0.22
N VAL A 90 2.08 -9.98 -1.33
CA VAL A 90 3.20 -10.86 -1.66
C VAL A 90 4.14 -10.17 -2.66
N LEU A 91 5.45 -10.31 -2.46
CA LEU A 91 6.46 -9.71 -3.32
C LEU A 91 7.63 -10.66 -3.59
N PRO A 92 8.22 -10.61 -4.80
CA PRO A 92 7.68 -9.99 -6.01
C PRO A 92 6.34 -10.65 -6.43
N LYS A 93 5.54 -9.97 -7.26
CA LYS A 93 4.22 -10.49 -7.70
C LYS A 93 4.34 -11.82 -8.45
N LYS A 94 5.40 -11.97 -9.24
CA LYS A 94 5.76 -13.22 -9.92
C LYS A 94 6.79 -13.93 -9.06
N LYS A 95 6.53 -15.18 -8.66
CA LYS A 95 7.37 -15.98 -7.73
C LYS A 95 7.60 -15.26 -6.39
N PRO A 96 6.56 -15.16 -5.54
CA PRO A 96 6.64 -14.43 -4.28
C PRO A 96 7.65 -15.05 -3.32
N LEU A 97 8.62 -14.22 -2.90
CA LEU A 97 9.69 -14.57 -1.98
C LEU A 97 9.34 -14.19 -0.54
N VAL A 98 8.63 -13.06 -0.38
CA VAL A 98 8.23 -12.52 0.91
C VAL A 98 6.76 -12.15 0.90
N ARG A 99 6.18 -12.15 2.09
CA ARG A 99 4.92 -11.47 2.39
C ARG A 99 5.25 -10.22 3.17
N TYR A 100 4.54 -9.13 2.91
CA TYR A 100 4.64 -7.96 3.76
C TYR A 100 3.30 -7.32 4.06
N LEU A 101 3.25 -6.71 5.22
CA LEU A 101 2.13 -5.91 5.72
C LEU A 101 2.67 -4.54 6.09
N VAL A 102 1.78 -3.55 6.07
CA VAL A 102 2.11 -2.18 6.46
C VAL A 102 1.51 -1.88 7.83
N ALA A 103 2.28 -1.24 8.70
CA ALA A 103 1.75 -0.55 9.87
C ALA A 103 2.11 0.94 9.80
N SER A 104 1.29 1.81 10.37
CA SER A 104 1.56 3.25 10.43
C SER A 104 1.45 3.76 11.85
N ALA A 105 2.30 4.73 12.22
CA ALA A 105 2.29 5.35 13.53
C ALA A 105 1.78 6.79 13.44
N THR A 106 0.85 7.15 14.31
CA THR A 106 0.42 8.53 14.52
C THR A 106 0.92 9.01 15.87
N LYS A 107 1.40 10.25 15.93
CA LYS A 107 1.73 10.89 17.21
C LYS A 107 0.44 11.18 17.96
N VAL A 108 0.38 10.88 19.25
CA VAL A 108 -0.88 10.96 20.04
C VAL A 108 -1.41 12.39 20.15
N GLN A 109 -0.51 13.37 20.18
CA GLN A 109 -0.86 14.79 20.28
C GLN A 109 -1.30 15.40 18.94
N GLU A 110 -0.97 14.78 17.81
CA GLU A 110 -1.28 15.28 16.47
C GLU A 110 -2.39 14.43 15.84
N LYS A 111 -3.55 15.03 15.58
CA LYS A 111 -4.67 14.31 14.96
C LYS A 111 -4.49 14.26 13.44
N GLY A 112 -4.42 13.04 12.90
CA GLY A 112 -4.86 12.74 11.54
C GLY A 112 -3.80 12.17 10.59
N LYS A 113 -2.54 12.60 10.68
CA LYS A 113 -1.48 12.18 9.73
C LYS A 113 -0.50 11.19 10.38
N PRO A 114 -0.18 10.05 9.72
CA PRO A 114 0.87 9.17 10.21
C PRO A 114 2.24 9.81 9.99
N SER A 115 3.07 9.84 11.03
CA SER A 115 4.43 10.36 10.99
C SER A 115 5.44 9.28 10.62
N PHE A 116 5.09 8.00 10.83
CA PHE A 116 5.95 6.86 10.51
C PHE A 116 5.16 5.74 9.84
N ARG A 117 5.89 4.95 9.06
CA ARG A 117 5.40 3.71 8.46
C ARG A 117 6.38 2.59 8.74
N MET A 118 5.86 1.38 8.86
CA MET A 118 6.63 0.16 9.06
C MET A 118 6.23 -0.86 8.00
N HIS A 119 7.23 -1.40 7.30
CA HIS A 119 7.08 -2.62 6.54
C HIS A 119 7.38 -3.80 7.46
N VAL A 120 6.43 -4.71 7.55
CA VAL A 120 6.50 -5.93 8.36
C VAL A 120 6.59 -7.08 7.38
N VAL A 121 7.67 -7.83 7.38
CA VAL A 121 8.02 -8.75 6.29
C VAL A 121 8.37 -10.13 6.84
N SER A 122 7.82 -11.18 6.24
CA SER A 122 8.18 -12.57 6.51
C SER A 122 8.51 -13.27 5.20
N LEU A 123 9.24 -14.38 5.28
CA LEU A 123 9.41 -15.25 4.13
C LEU A 123 8.05 -15.82 3.71
N ASN A 124 7.86 -16.02 2.40
CA ASN A 124 6.65 -16.65 1.88
C ASN A 124 6.69 -18.19 2.09
N GLU A 125 7.90 -18.76 2.14
CA GLU A 125 8.15 -20.17 2.48
C GLU A 125 8.07 -20.36 4.00
N ALA A 126 7.07 -21.11 4.47
CA ALA A 126 6.90 -21.41 5.89
C ALA A 126 8.05 -22.30 6.42
N GLY A 127 8.40 -22.12 7.70
CA GLY A 127 9.29 -23.04 8.43
C GLY A 127 10.79 -22.81 8.29
N ILE A 128 11.25 -21.92 7.39
CA ILE A 128 12.70 -21.70 7.19
C ILE A 128 13.29 -20.67 8.16
N ASN A 129 12.49 -19.68 8.57
CA ASN A 129 12.94 -18.62 9.46
C ASN A 129 11.83 -18.27 10.47
N PRO A 130 12.08 -18.38 11.79
CA PRO A 130 11.11 -18.04 12.82
C PRO A 130 11.08 -16.54 13.15
N TYR A 131 11.51 -15.66 12.23
CA TYR A 131 11.53 -14.22 12.41
C TYR A 131 10.79 -13.45 11.31
N ILE A 132 10.21 -12.35 11.75
CA ILE A 132 9.60 -11.28 10.95
C ILE A 132 10.54 -10.08 11.01
N LEU A 133 10.84 -9.48 9.86
CA LEU A 133 11.61 -8.25 9.76
C LEU A 133 10.66 -7.05 9.86
N CYS A 134 10.98 -6.10 10.73
CA CYS A 134 10.29 -4.83 10.85
C CYS A 134 11.22 -3.70 10.40
N HIS A 135 10.83 -2.96 9.38
CA HIS A 135 11.58 -1.83 8.84
C HIS A 135 10.76 -0.55 8.99
N ILE A 136 11.22 0.38 9.81
CA ILE A 136 10.56 1.66 10.11
C ILE A 136 11.18 2.78 9.28
N ARG A 137 10.32 3.60 8.68
CA ARG A 137 10.72 4.87 8.08
C ARG A 137 9.82 6.01 8.50
N GLN A 138 10.42 7.19 8.59
CA GLN A 138 9.70 8.43 8.79
C GLN A 138 9.02 8.83 7.48
N LEU A 139 7.81 9.35 7.59
CA LEU A 139 7.11 9.93 6.46
C LEU A 139 7.40 11.43 6.45
N ASN A 140 7.92 11.95 5.33
CA ASN A 140 8.13 13.38 5.17
C ASN A 140 6.76 14.08 5.20
N VAL A 141 6.56 14.93 6.20
CA VAL A 141 5.30 15.67 6.40
C VAL A 141 5.18 16.84 5.41
N GLU A 142 6.31 17.29 4.83
CA GLU A 142 6.42 18.49 3.99
C GLU A 142 5.59 18.47 2.69
N TYR A 143 5.18 17.30 2.19
CA TYR A 143 4.49 17.20 0.88
C TYR A 143 2.96 17.17 0.94
N LEU A 144 2.33 17.41 2.09
CA LEU A 144 0.87 17.27 2.24
C LEU A 144 0.16 18.50 2.81
N ASP A 145 0.84 19.64 2.92
CA ASP A 145 0.24 20.93 3.28
C ASP A 145 -0.05 21.81 2.06
N GLU A 146 0.39 21.39 0.86
CA GLU A 146 -0.30 21.79 -0.37
C GLU A 146 -1.74 21.27 -0.25
N PRO A 147 -2.76 22.14 -0.11
CA PRO A 147 -4.13 21.68 -0.21
C PRO A 147 -4.24 20.96 -1.56
N LEU A 148 -4.73 19.71 -1.54
CA LEU A 148 -5.15 19.05 -2.78
C LEU A 148 -5.89 20.09 -3.61
N PRO A 149 -5.51 20.32 -4.89
CA PRO A 149 -6.13 21.37 -5.68
C PRO A 149 -7.62 21.19 -5.54
N LYS A 150 -8.27 22.20 -4.92
CA LYS A 150 -9.70 22.14 -4.64
C LYS A 150 -10.33 21.75 -5.96
N ARG A 151 -11.08 20.64 -5.99
CA ARG A 151 -11.78 20.22 -7.21
C ARG A 151 -12.43 21.47 -7.77
N PRO A 152 -12.12 21.87 -9.01
CA PRO A 152 -12.69 23.09 -9.56
C PRO A 152 -14.20 22.96 -9.41
N LYS A 153 -14.82 23.97 -8.78
CA LYS A 153 -16.28 23.99 -8.69
C LYS A 153 -16.80 23.84 -10.11
N LEU A 154 -17.65 22.83 -10.35
CA LEU A 154 -18.13 22.54 -11.71
C LEU A 154 -18.67 23.82 -12.37
N GLU A 155 -19.35 24.67 -11.60
CA GLU A 155 -19.90 25.95 -12.03
C GLU A 155 -18.86 26.93 -12.61
N ALA A 156 -17.60 26.87 -12.16
CA ALA A 156 -16.50 27.71 -12.63
C ALA A 156 -15.73 27.10 -13.82
N MET A 157 -16.08 25.89 -14.27
CA MET A 157 -15.41 25.23 -15.38
C MET A 157 -16.04 25.61 -16.72
N SER A 158 -15.20 25.86 -17.72
CA SER A 158 -15.66 25.98 -19.10
C SER A 158 -16.38 24.70 -19.55
N PRO A 159 -17.31 24.77 -20.53
CA PRO A 159 -18.00 23.58 -21.04
C PRO A 159 -17.05 22.47 -21.51
N VAL A 160 -15.92 22.84 -22.12
CA VAL A 160 -14.88 21.90 -22.59
C VAL A 160 -14.19 21.22 -21.40
N SER A 161 -13.84 21.99 -20.38
CA SER A 161 -13.19 21.47 -19.16
C SER A 161 -14.12 20.53 -18.38
N LYS A 162 -15.44 20.81 -18.34
CA LYS A 162 -16.44 19.92 -17.73
C LYS A 162 -16.49 18.57 -18.45
N SER A 163 -16.56 18.61 -19.78
CA SER A 163 -16.65 17.40 -20.60
C SER A 163 -15.40 16.52 -20.43
N LEU A 164 -14.21 17.13 -20.42
CA LEU A 164 -12.96 16.43 -20.18
C LEU A 164 -12.90 15.81 -18.76
N PHE A 165 -13.39 16.54 -17.75
CA PHE A 165 -13.46 16.04 -16.36
C PHE A 165 -14.37 14.82 -16.22
N PHE A 166 -15.55 14.84 -16.87
CA PHE A 166 -16.47 13.69 -16.87
C PHE A 166 -15.90 12.48 -17.60
N LEU A 167 -15.20 12.70 -18.74
CA LEU A 167 -14.52 11.62 -19.46
C LEU A 167 -13.39 11.00 -18.61
N LEU A 168 -12.62 11.83 -17.90
CA LEU A 168 -11.57 11.35 -16.99
C LEU A 168 -12.15 10.59 -15.79
N ASP A 169 -13.25 11.07 -15.18
CA ASP A 169 -13.92 10.39 -14.07
C ASP A 169 -14.52 9.04 -14.51
N ALA A 170 -15.14 9.00 -15.69
CA ALA A 170 -15.67 7.78 -16.28
C ALA A 170 -14.56 6.76 -16.58
N ALA A 171 -13.46 7.20 -17.20
CA ALA A 171 -12.30 6.35 -17.49
C ALA A 171 -11.67 5.78 -16.21
N ASN A 172 -11.56 6.60 -15.16
CA ASN A 172 -11.02 6.15 -13.88
C ASN A 172 -11.91 5.12 -13.17
N ARG A 173 -13.24 5.15 -13.39
CA ARG A 173 -14.18 4.13 -12.89
C ARG A 173 -14.13 2.83 -13.68
N ILE A 174 -13.75 2.88 -14.96
CA ILE A 174 -13.51 1.68 -15.79
C ILE A 174 -12.21 0.97 -15.36
N ILE A 175 -11.21 1.73 -14.88
CA ILE A 175 -9.89 1.20 -14.51
C ILE A 175 -9.84 0.72 -13.03
N SER A 176 -10.81 1.08 -12.20
CA SER A 176 -10.93 0.53 -10.84
C SER A 176 -11.48 -0.91 -10.86
N PRO A 177 -10.83 -1.91 -10.20
CA PRO A 177 -11.43 -3.22 -10.04
C PRO A 177 -12.68 -3.09 -9.16
N VAL A 178 -13.82 -3.50 -9.73
CA VAL A 178 -15.15 -3.52 -9.13
C VAL A 178 -15.09 -4.03 -7.70
N LYS A 179 -15.40 -3.15 -6.74
CA LYS A 179 -16.08 -3.54 -5.51
C LYS A 179 -17.50 -3.01 -5.60
N ASP A 180 -18.42 -3.88 -5.23
CA ASP A 180 -19.84 -3.64 -5.04
C ASP A 180 -20.72 -3.85 -6.29
N VAL A 181 -20.95 -5.14 -6.58
CA VAL A 181 -22.20 -5.61 -7.18
C VAL A 181 -23.32 -5.34 -6.16
N ASN A 182 -24.09 -4.28 -6.41
CA ASN A 182 -25.50 -4.07 -6.00
C ASN A 182 -25.81 -2.57 -5.96
N LYS A 183 -26.00 -1.95 -7.14
CA LYS A 183 -26.74 -0.68 -7.33
C LYS A 183 -26.90 -0.41 -8.83
N GLU A 184 -27.65 -1.27 -9.53
CA GLU A 184 -27.82 -1.17 -10.99
C GLU A 184 -29.20 -0.63 -11.42
N ASN A 185 -30.05 -0.14 -10.51
CA ASN A 185 -31.42 0.27 -10.87
C ASN A 185 -31.75 1.78 -10.80
N ASP A 186 -30.80 2.67 -10.48
CA ASP A 186 -31.12 4.12 -10.38
C ASP A 186 -30.79 4.93 -11.65
N TYR A 187 -29.99 4.40 -12.59
CA TYR A 187 -29.45 5.23 -13.68
C TYR A 187 -30.26 5.23 -14.98
N VAL A 188 -31.16 4.26 -15.20
CA VAL A 188 -32.05 4.26 -16.37
C VAL A 188 -33.15 5.32 -16.25
N GLN A 189 -33.47 5.75 -15.02
CA GLN A 189 -34.53 6.73 -14.78
C GLN A 189 -34.05 8.18 -15.02
N MET A 190 -32.79 8.51 -14.70
CA MET A 190 -32.25 9.88 -14.89
C MET A 190 -32.06 10.29 -16.35
N PHE A 191 -31.89 9.36 -17.28
CA PHE A 191 -31.72 9.67 -18.70
C PHE A 191 -33.04 9.88 -19.46
N LYS A 192 -34.19 9.55 -18.85
CA LYS A 192 -35.52 9.78 -19.47
C LYS A 192 -36.09 11.16 -19.14
N ASP A 193 -35.63 11.80 -18.08
CA ASP A 193 -36.20 13.05 -17.57
C ASP A 193 -35.43 14.32 -18.02
N SER A 194 -34.33 14.16 -18.77
CA SER A 194 -33.62 15.29 -19.36
C SER A 194 -34.15 15.60 -20.76
N LYS A 195 -35.13 16.52 -20.83
CA LYS A 195 -35.46 17.24 -22.06
C LYS A 195 -34.23 18.05 -22.50
N VAL A 196 -33.38 17.45 -23.32
CA VAL A 196 -32.37 18.16 -24.09
C VAL A 196 -32.64 17.90 -25.56
N ASP A 197 -33.48 18.75 -26.13
CA ASP A 197 -33.60 18.91 -27.57
C ASP A 197 -32.28 19.45 -28.14
N LYS A 198 -31.92 18.88 -29.31
CA LYS A 198 -30.92 19.34 -30.29
C LYS A 198 -29.43 19.12 -29.98
N PHE A 199 -28.87 18.09 -30.60
CA PHE A 199 -27.53 18.16 -31.22
C PHE A 199 -27.61 17.67 -32.67
N PRO A 200 -27.05 18.39 -33.66
CA PRO A 200 -27.02 17.95 -35.04
C PRO A 200 -25.97 16.84 -35.24
N ALA A 201 -26.26 15.97 -36.20
CA ALA A 201 -25.45 14.81 -36.55
C ALA A 201 -24.01 15.18 -36.97
N LEU A 202 -23.03 14.53 -36.32
CA LEU A 202 -21.72 14.23 -36.89
C LEU A 202 -21.53 12.71 -36.72
N SER A 203 -21.92 11.93 -37.72
CA SER A 203 -21.02 11.45 -38.79
C SER A 203 -19.93 10.52 -38.26
N THR A 204 -20.31 9.24 -38.20
CA THR A 204 -19.53 8.04 -38.57
C THR A 204 -18.01 8.06 -38.33
N HIS A 205 -17.55 7.36 -37.29
CA HIS A 205 -16.50 6.34 -37.37
C HIS A 205 -16.13 5.85 -35.95
N PHE A 206 -16.91 4.93 -35.39
CA PHE A 206 -16.41 3.96 -34.42
C PHE A 206 -17.31 2.72 -34.48
N LYS A 207 -16.82 1.66 -35.13
CA LYS A 207 -17.45 0.33 -35.07
C LYS A 207 -17.08 -0.30 -33.71
N PRO A 208 -18.04 -0.88 -32.96
CA PRO A 208 -17.72 -1.72 -31.81
C PRO A 208 -17.20 -3.07 -32.30
N LEU A 209 -16.03 -3.50 -31.81
CA LEU A 209 -15.48 -4.84 -32.01
C LEU A 209 -15.85 -5.71 -30.81
N PHE A 210 -17.01 -6.32 -30.89
CA PHE A 210 -17.37 -7.59 -30.26
C PHE A 210 -18.36 -8.22 -31.25
N VAL A 211 -18.13 -9.42 -31.80
CA VAL A 211 -18.60 -10.68 -31.22
C VAL A 211 -18.23 -11.84 -32.18
N LEU A 212 -17.74 -12.94 -31.59
CA LEU A 212 -17.78 -14.37 -31.99
C LEU A 212 -17.21 -14.84 -33.35
N SER A 213 -16.36 -15.87 -33.31
CA SER A 213 -16.85 -17.25 -33.53
C SER A 213 -15.86 -18.34 -33.11
N LYS A 214 -16.47 -19.42 -32.63
CA LYS A 214 -15.92 -20.77 -32.40
C LYS A 214 -15.79 -21.51 -33.75
N GLN A 215 -14.84 -22.46 -33.78
CA GLN A 215 -14.69 -23.62 -34.69
C GLN A 215 -14.31 -23.27 -36.14
N ILE A 216 -13.36 -23.96 -36.78
CA ILE A 216 -13.45 -25.37 -37.23
C ILE A 216 -12.04 -26.02 -37.33
N SER A 217 -12.08 -27.36 -37.24
CA SER A 217 -11.05 -28.40 -37.34
C SER A 217 -9.97 -28.31 -38.43
N ASN A 218 -8.84 -28.98 -38.16
CA ASN A 218 -8.45 -30.20 -38.89
C ASN A 218 -7.92 -31.23 -37.88
#